data_AF-A0A836QQK4-F1
#
_entry.id   AF-A0A836QQK4-F1
#
_cell.length_a   1.000
_cell.length_b   1.000
_cell.length_c   1.000
_cell.angle_alpha   90.00
_cell.angle_beta   90.00
_cell.angle_gamma   90.00
#
_symmetry.space_group_name_H-M   'P 1'
#
loop_
_entity.id
_entity.type
_entity.pdbx_description
1 polymer ?
#
loop_
_entity_poly.entity_id
_entity_poly.type
_entity_poly.pdbx_seq_one_letter_code
_entity_poly.pdbx_strand_id
1 'polypeptide(L)'
;MTAKQHNPSGDESCLRIVVSGSECTGKTALARALAAVFGAPFSSEGARDYVNELGRKVQFSDVEPIARRQIAIEDAFLAGDSRMIIFDTDLFST
;
A
#
# COMPACT_ATOMS: atom_id res chain seq x y z
N MET A 1 18.86 -16.78 0.10
CA MET A 1 18.11 -17.82 0.84
C MET A 1 16.67 -17.33 0.92
N THR A 2 15.78 -17.85 0.07
CA THR A 2 14.36 -17.49 0.06
C THR A 2 13.63 -18.37 1.06
N ALA A 3 13.07 -17.75 2.11
CA ALA A 3 12.20 -18.46 3.04
C ALA A 3 10.96 -18.95 2.27
N LYS A 4 10.82 -20.27 2.12
CA LYS A 4 9.55 -20.88 1.71
C LYS A 4 8.67 -20.94 2.96
N GLN A 5 7.66 -20.07 3.04
CA GLN A 5 6.55 -20.30 3.94
C GLN A 5 5.55 -21.24 3.23
N HIS A 6 5.20 -22.32 3.92
CA HIS A 6 4.22 -23.31 3.50
C HIS A 6 2.88 -22.93 4.12
N ASN A 7 1.88 -22.59 3.30
CA ASN A 7 0.51 -22.37 3.75
C ASN A 7 -0.27 -23.69 3.68
N PRO A 8 -0.68 -24.30 4.81
CA PRO A 8 -1.29 -25.64 4.82
C PRO A 8 -2.76 -25.69 4.38
N SER A 9 -3.37 -24.57 3.96
CA SER A 9 -4.80 -24.49 3.61
C SER A 9 -5.14 -24.49 2.12
N GLY A 10 -4.16 -24.49 1.21
CA GLY A 10 -4.39 -24.65 -0.24
C GLY A 10 -5.07 -23.47 -0.95
N ASP A 11 -5.34 -22.37 -0.24
CA ASP A 11 -5.67 -21.08 -0.83
C ASP A 11 -4.37 -20.26 -0.92
N GLU A 12 -3.80 -20.15 -2.12
CA GLU A 12 -2.65 -19.28 -2.41
C GLU A 12 -3.13 -17.82 -2.50
N SER A 13 -3.87 -17.33 -1.50
CA SER A 13 -4.26 -15.94 -1.43
C SER A 13 -3.02 -15.07 -1.16
N CYS A 14 -2.84 -14.03 -2.00
CA CYS A 14 -1.76 -13.08 -1.86
C CYS A 14 -1.72 -12.48 -0.44
N LEU A 15 -0.56 -12.54 0.22
CA LEU A 15 -0.38 -11.92 1.53
C LEU A 15 -0.33 -10.40 1.41
N ARG A 16 -1.30 -9.71 2.00
CA ARG A 16 -1.38 -8.24 2.03
C ARG A 16 -0.80 -7.72 3.34
N ILE A 17 0.25 -6.92 3.27
CA ILE A 17 0.87 -6.27 4.44
C ILE A 17 0.65 -4.77 4.31
N VAL A 18 -0.07 -4.17 5.26
CA VAL A 18 -0.30 -2.72 5.30
C VAL A 18 0.61 -2.09 6.35
N VAL A 19 1.30 -1.02 5.98
CA VAL A 19 2.07 -0.17 6.90
C VAL A 19 1.22 1.07 7.22
N SER A 20 0.67 1.12 8.43
CA SER A 20 -0.17 2.24 8.90
C SER A 20 0.52 3.06 10.00
N GLY A 21 0.02 4.27 10.23
CA GLY A 21 0.55 5.22 11.21
C GLY A 21 0.43 6.68 10.76
N SER A 22 0.72 7.61 11.68
CA SER A 22 0.61 9.05 11.39
C SER A 22 1.53 9.51 10.26
N GLU A 23 1.21 10.65 9.64
CA GLU A 23 2.08 11.33 8.68
C GLU A 23 3.47 11.59 9.30
N CYS A 24 4.53 11.52 8.48
CA CYS A 24 5.92 11.79 8.87
C CYS A 24 6.53 10.82 9.92
N THR A 25 6.00 9.60 10.06
CA THR A 25 6.55 8.57 10.97
C THR A 25 7.45 7.53 10.28
N GLY A 26 7.81 7.74 9.01
CA GLY A 26 8.72 6.85 8.27
C GLY A 26 8.05 5.65 7.58
N LYS A 27 6.71 5.61 7.50
CA LYS A 27 5.95 4.51 6.85
C LYS A 27 6.48 4.13 5.47
N THR A 28 6.63 5.10 4.57
CA THR A 28 7.13 4.88 3.21
C THR A 28 8.54 4.34 3.19
N ALA A 29 9.40 4.81 4.11
CA ALA A 29 10.74 4.29 4.24
C ALA A 29 10.73 2.83 4.70
N LEU A 30 9.87 2.49 5.66
CA LEU A 30 9.67 1.12 6.14
C LEU A 30 9.07 0.21 5.07
N ALA A 31 8.01 0.63 4.39
CA ALA A 31 7.36 -0.12 3.32
C ALA A 31 8.36 -0.48 2.20
N ARG A 32 9.15 0.51 1.75
CA ARG A 32 10.21 0.30 0.77
C ARG A 32 11.33 -0.61 1.27
N ALA A 33 11.73 -0.50 2.54
CA ALA A 33 12.74 -1.36 3.13
C ALA A 33 12.26 -2.82 3.22
N LEU A 34 11.02 -3.06 3.65
CA LEU A 34 10.39 -4.38 3.68
C LEU A 34 10.30 -4.97 2.28
N ALA A 35 9.83 -4.18 1.31
CA ALA A 35 9.75 -4.58 -0.10
C ALA A 35 11.11 -5.04 -0.65
N ALA A 36 12.18 -4.30 -0.36
CA ALA A 36 13.54 -4.67 -0.77
C ALA A 36 14.04 -5.96 -0.09
N VAL A 37 13.73 -6.17 1.20
CA VAL A 37 14.12 -7.38 1.94
C VAL A 37 13.39 -8.63 1.42
N PHE A 38 12.09 -8.50 1.11
CA PHE A 38 11.26 -9.62 0.69
C PHE A 38 11.20 -9.82 -0.83
N GLY A 39 11.74 -8.89 -1.62
CA GLY A 39 11.60 -8.91 -3.08
C GLY A 39 10.13 -8.80 -3.51
N ALA A 40 9.34 -8.02 -2.76
CA ALA A 40 7.92 -7.84 -2.98
C ALA A 40 7.62 -6.46 -3.60
N PRO A 41 6.56 -6.32 -4.40
CA PRO A 41 6.07 -5.00 -4.81
C PRO A 41 5.56 -4.19 -3.62
N PHE A 42 5.60 -2.85 -3.74
CA PHE A 42 4.97 -1.96 -2.76
C PHE A 42 4.24 -0.79 -3.42
N SER A 43 3.17 -0.32 -2.76
CA SER A 43 2.34 0.78 -3.25
C SER A 43 2.87 2.17 -2.87
N SER A 44 2.45 3.19 -3.62
CA SER A 44 2.45 4.56 -3.12
C SER A 44 1.26 4.83 -2.19
N GLU A 45 1.23 6.02 -1.60
CA GLU A 45 0.17 6.49 -0.70
C GLU A 45 -0.75 7.45 -1.48
N GLY A 46 -2.02 7.08 -1.67
CA GLY A 46 -2.96 7.83 -2.50
C GLY A 46 -3.18 9.27 -2.03
N ALA A 47 -3.23 9.51 -0.72
CA ALA A 47 -3.37 10.84 -0.13
C ALA A 47 -2.17 11.74 -0.49
N ARG A 48 -0.95 11.22 -0.31
CA ARG A 48 0.27 11.96 -0.63
C ARG A 48 0.36 12.30 -2.11
N ASP A 49 0.09 11.33 -2.97
CA ASP A 49 0.12 11.53 -4.42
C ASP A 49 -0.92 12.60 -4.85
N TYR A 50 -2.13 12.54 -4.28
CA TYR A 50 -3.18 13.52 -4.53
C TYR A 50 -2.78 14.93 -4.07
N VAL A 51 -2.25 15.07 -2.85
CA VAL A 51 -1.84 16.37 -2.28
C VAL A 51 -0.74 17.02 -3.12
N ASN A 52 0.24 16.23 -3.57
CA ASN A 52 1.33 16.71 -4.42
C ASN A 52 0.83 17.29 -5.75
N GLU A 53 -0.21 16.70 -6.34
CA GLU A 53 -0.84 17.17 -7.57
C GLU A 53 -1.78 18.35 -7.35
N LEU A 54 -2.47 18.38 -6.20
CA LEU A 54 -3.54 19.32 -5.92
C LEU A 54 -3.04 20.77 -5.78
N GLY A 55 -1.82 20.97 -5.25
CA GLY A 55 -1.21 22.30 -5.11
C GLY A 55 -1.92 23.26 -4.14
N ARG A 56 -2.92 22.78 -3.38
CA ARG A 56 -3.63 23.53 -2.34
C ARG A 56 -3.85 22.64 -1.11
N LYS A 57 -4.30 23.23 0.00
CA LYS A 57 -4.72 22.47 1.19
C LYS A 57 -5.91 21.57 0.88
N VAL A 58 -5.86 20.35 1.41
CA VAL A 58 -6.95 19.37 1.37
C VAL A 58 -8.20 19.93 2.06
N GLN A 59 -9.36 19.66 1.48
CA GLN A 59 -10.68 19.98 1.99
C GLN A 59 -11.49 18.69 2.14
N PHE A 60 -12.62 18.76 2.86
CA PHE A 60 -13.51 17.60 3.04
C PHE A 60 -13.98 16.98 1.72
N SER A 61 -14.20 17.80 0.68
CA SER A 61 -14.58 17.33 -0.67
C SER A 61 -13.51 16.46 -1.35
N ASP A 62 -12.28 16.48 -0.86
CA ASP A 62 -11.16 15.75 -1.45
C ASP A 62 -11.03 14.33 -0.87
N VAL A 63 -11.73 14.01 0.22
CA VAL A 63 -11.68 12.69 0.89
C VAL A 63 -12.10 11.57 -0.06
N GLU A 64 -13.23 11.71 -0.76
CA GLU A 64 -13.69 10.70 -1.70
C GLU A 64 -12.73 10.50 -2.89
N PRO A 65 -12.23 11.57 -3.57
CA PRO A 65 -11.19 11.43 -4.57
C PRO A 65 -9.93 10.69 -4.08
N ILE A 66 -9.47 10.98 -2.86
CA ILE A 66 -8.32 10.30 -2.27
C ILE A 66 -8.64 8.82 -2.02
N ALA A 67 -9.79 8.51 -1.43
CA ALA A 67 -10.25 7.14 -1.19
C ALA A 67 -10.31 6.32 -2.49
N ARG A 68 -10.90 6.88 -3.55
CA ARG A 68 -10.97 6.21 -4.86
C ARG A 68 -9.59 5.98 -5.46
N ARG A 69 -8.66 6.93 -5.28
CA ARG A 69 -7.27 6.76 -5.72
C ARG A 69 -6.57 5.64 -4.96
N GLN A 70 -6.74 5.58 -3.64
CA GLN A 70 -6.17 4.52 -2.82
C GLN A 70 -6.71 3.14 -3.23
N ILE A 71 -8.02 3.01 -3.46
CA ILE A 71 -8.63 1.78 -3.99
C ILE A 71 -8.02 1.40 -5.35
N ALA A 72 -7.90 2.35 -6.27
CA ALA A 72 -7.35 2.09 -7.60
C ALA A 72 -5.88 1.64 -7.55
N ILE A 73 -5.08 2.21 -6.63
CA ILE A 73 -3.71 1.77 -6.37
C ILE A 73 -3.73 0.33 -5.87
N GLU A 74 -4.52 0.03 -4.84
CA GLU A 74 -4.61 -1.32 -4.26
C GLU A 74 -5.03 -2.37 -5.29
N ASP A 75 -6.09 -2.09 -6.05
CA ASP A 75 -6.59 -2.98 -7.10
C ASP A 75 -5.54 -3.27 -8.17
N ALA A 76 -4.73 -2.27 -8.56
CA ALA A 76 -3.67 -2.46 -9.54
C ALA A 76 -2.58 -3.43 -9.07
N PHE A 77 -2.25 -3.43 -7.77
CA PHE A 77 -1.31 -4.41 -7.22
C PHE A 77 -1.93 -5.79 -7.05
N LEU A 78 -3.20 -5.85 -6.62
CA LEU A 78 -3.92 -7.12 -6.42
C LEU A 78 -4.26 -7.84 -7.72
N ALA A 79 -4.30 -7.12 -8.85
CA ALA A 79 -4.46 -7.72 -10.18
C ALA A 79 -3.22 -8.48 -10.67
N GLY A 80 -2.07 -8.37 -9.99
CA GLY A 80 -0.85 -9.09 -10.32
C GLY A 80 -0.71 -10.44 -9.61
N ASP A 81 0.23 -11.26 -10.06
CA ASP A 81 0.48 -12.62 -9.52
C ASP A 81 1.46 -12.65 -8.32
N SER A 82 1.59 -11.53 -7.60
CA SER A 82 2.52 -11.45 -6.47
C SER A 82 1.98 -12.22 -5.27
N ARG A 83 2.81 -13.07 -4.67
CA ARG A 83 2.43 -13.82 -3.46
C ARG A 83 2.39 -12.96 -2.18
N MET A 84 2.97 -11.77 -2.25
CA MET A 84 3.02 -10.79 -1.16
C MET A 84 3.06 -9.39 -1.76
N ILE A 85 2.32 -8.46 -1.16
CA ILE A 85 2.35 -7.03 -1.51
C ILE A 85 2.44 -6.21 -0.22
N ILE A 86 3.28 -5.16 -0.24
CA ILE A 86 3.40 -4.19 0.85
C ILE A 86 2.66 -2.90 0.48
N PHE A 87 1.67 -2.49 1.25
CA PHE A 87 0.94 -1.24 1.03
C PHE A 87 1.42 -0.15 1.99
N ASP A 88 1.81 1.01 1.44
CA ASP A 88 2.10 2.23 2.19
C ASP A 88 0.78 2.99 2.41
N THR A 89 0.09 2.67 3.51
CA THR A 89 -1.31 3.01 3.84
C THR A 89 -2.37 2.05 3.28
N ASP A 90 -3.61 2.20 3.77
CA ASP A 90 -4.83 1.60 3.25
C ASP A 90 -6.00 2.59 3.30
N LEU A 91 -7.17 2.16 2.83
CA LEU A 91 -8.39 2.97 2.88
C LEU A 91 -8.85 3.32 4.31
N PHE A 92 -8.59 2.47 5.31
CA PHE A 92 -8.93 2.78 6.71
C PHE A 92 -8.08 3.92 7.28
N SER A 93 -6.85 4.06 6.77
CA SER A 93 -5.87 5.07 7.18
C SER A 93 -5.91 6.33 6.30
N THR A 94 -6.88 6.44 5.39
CA THR A 94 -7.04 7.53 4.40
C THR A 94 -7.98 8.62 4.88
#